data_AF-A0A1I4ISY8-F1
#
_entry.id   AF-A0A1I4ISY8-F1
#
_cell.length_a   1.000
_cell.length_b   1.000
_cell.length_c   1.000
_cell.angle_alpha   90.00
_cell.angle_beta   90.00
_cell.angle_gamma   90.00
#
_symmetry.space_group_name_H-M   'P 1'
#
loop_
_entity.id
_entity.type
_entity.pdbx_description
1 polymer ?
#
loop_
_entity_poly.entity_id
_entity_poly.type
_entity_poly.pdbx_seq_one_letter_code
_entity_poly.pdbx_strand_id
1 'polypeptide(L)'
;MFPSFLKRWLFGDNYASLFVKAPHPAERLIPPELRPYLENHNWRSLRYPPYQEGYPGKVQGEWLMRHYQHKLINRIAGSIGLPKDEYQRYVEPILINVAELAHLLPASENHHHAGPGGLLRHSLEVANLTLDGCLTTAFDTAETPARRSTRRWRWNVAGVAAALLHDAGKAITDLRATDVEGKLEWNPGRETLHQWAMQHKLDRYFLHWNAQRHEKHIQASVALVSTLIPAEARAWIQGGGRDIYDALLDAIAGNRNPAPLTELVRRSDSASVRRDLLKGPSHARGGDTGVPVIRLVS
;
A
#
# COMPACT_ATOMS: atom_id res chain seq x y z
N MET A 1 -4.11 19.79 -66.15
CA MET A 1 -4.41 20.07 -64.73
C MET A 1 -5.44 19.03 -64.29
N PHE A 2 -5.07 18.17 -63.35
CA PHE A 2 -5.74 16.91 -63.01
C PHE A 2 -7.19 17.08 -62.51
N PRO A 3 -8.13 16.20 -62.89
CA PRO A 3 -9.32 15.94 -62.09
C PRO A 3 -9.09 14.77 -61.13
N SER A 4 -9.72 14.90 -59.97
CA SER A 4 -9.57 14.08 -58.78
C SER A 4 -10.60 12.96 -58.66
N PHE A 5 -10.26 11.98 -57.82
CA PHE A 5 -11.13 11.04 -57.10
C PHE A 5 -11.76 9.87 -57.87
N LEU A 6 -10.97 8.80 -58.04
CA LEU A 6 -11.45 7.43 -57.92
C LEU A 6 -10.29 6.51 -57.49
N LYS A 7 -10.27 6.14 -56.20
CA LYS A 7 -9.72 4.87 -55.67
C LYS A 7 -9.96 4.82 -54.16
N ARG A 8 -11.16 4.37 -53.78
CA ARG A 8 -11.50 3.96 -52.43
C ARG A 8 -11.89 2.49 -52.48
N TRP A 9 -10.89 1.61 -52.42
CA TRP A 9 -10.92 0.32 -51.71
C TRP A 9 -9.63 -0.45 -51.97
N LEU A 10 -9.34 -1.40 -51.07
CA LEU A 10 -8.25 -2.37 -51.08
C LEU A 10 -6.98 -2.03 -50.30
N PHE A 11 -7.07 -1.47 -49.08
CA PHE A 11 -6.19 -1.90 -47.98
C PHE A 11 -6.97 -1.72 -46.68
N GLY A 12 -7.51 -2.84 -46.17
CA GLY A 12 -8.09 -2.88 -44.84
C GLY A 12 -6.97 -2.94 -43.82
N ASP A 13 -6.90 -1.92 -42.96
CA ASP A 13 -6.06 -1.92 -41.77
C ASP A 13 -6.63 -2.87 -40.72
N ASN A 14 -6.46 -4.17 -40.94
CA ASN A 14 -6.73 -5.23 -39.96
C ASN A 14 -5.41 -5.93 -39.60
N TYR A 15 -4.49 -5.17 -39.02
CA TYR A 15 -3.31 -5.71 -38.32
C TYR A 15 -3.05 -4.99 -36.99
N ALA A 16 -4.11 -4.49 -36.33
CA ALA A 16 -4.05 -4.16 -34.91
C ALA A 16 -4.05 -5.46 -34.09
N SER A 17 -2.89 -6.11 -34.06
CA SER A 17 -2.43 -7.11 -33.09
C SER A 17 -3.48 -8.07 -32.51
N LEU A 18 -3.61 -9.24 -33.16
CA LEU A 18 -4.25 -10.48 -32.70
C LEU A 18 -3.57 -11.15 -31.49
N PHE A 19 -2.89 -10.40 -30.63
CA PHE A 19 -2.32 -10.91 -29.40
C PHE A 19 -3.10 -10.37 -28.22
N VAL A 20 -4.17 -11.07 -27.84
CA VAL A 20 -4.64 -11.01 -26.45
C VAL A 20 -3.45 -11.41 -25.60
N LYS A 21 -2.81 -10.44 -24.95
CA LYS A 21 -1.68 -10.69 -24.07
C LYS A 21 -2.14 -11.74 -23.06
N ALA A 22 -1.49 -12.91 -23.05
CA ALA A 22 -1.87 -13.97 -22.15
C ALA A 22 -1.91 -13.41 -20.71
N PRO A 23 -2.97 -13.68 -19.94
CA PRO A 23 -3.12 -13.14 -18.60
C PRO A 23 -1.92 -13.55 -17.74
N HIS A 24 -1.40 -12.61 -16.93
CA HIS A 24 -0.26 -12.88 -16.07
C HIS A 24 -0.57 -14.08 -15.16
N PRO A 25 0.37 -15.00 -14.87
CA PRO A 25 0.08 -16.20 -14.06
C PRO A 25 -0.64 -15.90 -12.73
N ALA A 26 -0.29 -14.79 -12.09
CA ALA A 26 -0.94 -14.30 -10.87
C ALA A 26 -2.44 -13.98 -11.03
N GLU A 27 -2.92 -13.54 -12.20
CA GLU A 27 -4.34 -13.25 -12.44
C GLU A 27 -5.21 -14.50 -12.32
N ARG A 28 -4.63 -15.68 -12.60
CA ARG A 28 -5.30 -16.98 -12.44
C ARG A 28 -5.41 -17.40 -10.97
N LEU A 29 -4.58 -16.84 -10.11
CA LEU A 29 -4.56 -17.10 -8.67
C LEU A 29 -5.50 -16.17 -7.90
N ILE A 30 -6.00 -15.09 -8.52
CA ILE A 30 -7.01 -14.22 -7.93
C ILE A 30 -8.40 -14.79 -8.22
N PRO A 31 -9.15 -15.23 -7.19
CA PRO A 31 -10.51 -15.70 -7.35
C PRO A 31 -11.41 -14.64 -8.01
N PRO A 32 -12.33 -15.02 -8.92
CA PRO A 32 -13.21 -14.07 -9.62
C PRO A 32 -13.96 -13.13 -8.69
N GLU A 33 -14.35 -13.62 -7.51
CA GLU A 33 -15.08 -12.89 -6.50
C GLU A 33 -14.23 -11.87 -5.73
N LEU A 34 -12.89 -11.91 -5.80
CA LEU A 34 -12.03 -10.82 -5.28
C LEU A 34 -11.85 -9.67 -6.27
N ARG A 35 -11.92 -9.94 -7.58
CA ARG A 35 -11.52 -8.98 -8.62
C ARG A 35 -12.29 -7.66 -8.56
N PRO A 36 -13.63 -7.62 -8.45
CA PRO A 36 -14.37 -6.37 -8.43
C PRO A 36 -13.97 -5.45 -7.26
N TYR A 37 -13.57 -6.04 -6.12
CA TYR A 37 -13.14 -5.28 -4.94
C TYR A 37 -11.73 -4.72 -5.13
N LEU A 38 -10.82 -5.51 -5.69
CA LEU A 38 -9.46 -5.07 -5.96
C LEU A 38 -9.42 -4.01 -7.08
N GLU A 39 -10.32 -4.08 -8.05
CA GLU A 39 -10.45 -3.11 -9.15
C GLU A 39 -11.16 -1.82 -8.74
N ASN A 40 -12.30 -1.91 -8.05
CA ASN A 40 -13.13 -0.75 -7.72
C ASN A 40 -12.82 -0.15 -6.35
N HIS A 41 -12.06 -0.86 -5.52
CA HIS A 41 -11.72 -0.48 -4.14
C HIS A 41 -12.94 -0.17 -3.26
N ASN A 42 -14.11 -0.72 -3.59
CA ASN A 42 -15.34 -0.55 -2.83
C ASN A 42 -15.57 -1.77 -1.94
N TRP A 43 -15.03 -1.74 -0.73
CA TRP A 43 -15.14 -2.85 0.21
C TRP A 43 -16.50 -2.93 0.93
N ARG A 44 -17.30 -1.87 0.93
CA ARG A 44 -18.59 -1.82 1.65
C ARG A 44 -19.69 -2.70 1.04
N SER A 45 -19.47 -3.24 -0.16
CA SER A 45 -20.33 -4.24 -0.77
C SER A 45 -20.05 -5.68 -0.29
N LEU A 46 -19.02 -5.90 0.53
CA LEU A 46 -18.75 -7.21 1.16
C LEU A 46 -19.80 -7.50 2.24
N ARG A 47 -20.37 -8.71 2.23
CA ARG A 47 -21.07 -9.26 3.42
C ARG A 47 -20.02 -9.72 4.43
N TYR A 48 -20.21 -9.42 5.70
CA TYR A 48 -19.29 -9.81 6.78
C TYR A 48 -19.65 -11.20 7.33
N PRO A 49 -18.67 -12.06 7.68
CA PRO A 49 -17.22 -11.92 7.47
C PRO A 49 -16.87 -11.89 5.97
N PRO A 50 -15.87 -11.07 5.55
CA PRO A 50 -15.70 -10.73 4.15
C PRO A 50 -15.33 -11.92 3.25
N TYR A 51 -14.68 -12.97 3.78
CA TYR A 51 -14.27 -14.16 3.00
C TYR A 51 -14.31 -15.44 3.84
N GLN A 52 -15.28 -16.32 3.59
CA GLN A 52 -15.28 -17.69 4.14
C GLN A 52 -14.19 -18.56 3.48
N GLU A 53 -13.73 -18.20 2.27
CA GLU A 53 -12.76 -19.01 1.53
C GLU A 53 -11.28 -18.64 1.81
N GLY A 54 -11.00 -17.53 2.48
CA GLY A 54 -9.62 -17.05 2.71
C GLY A 54 -8.99 -16.31 1.52
N TYR A 55 -7.84 -15.70 1.75
CA TYR A 55 -7.13 -14.80 0.83
C TYR A 55 -6.05 -15.55 0.04
N PRO A 56 -5.85 -15.28 -1.26
CA PRO A 56 -4.84 -15.96 -2.06
C PRO A 56 -3.43 -15.64 -1.55
N GLY A 57 -2.66 -16.66 -1.16
CA GLY A 57 -1.32 -16.48 -0.59
C GLY A 57 -0.19 -16.54 -1.63
N LYS A 58 -0.42 -17.19 -2.77
CA LYS A 58 0.62 -17.45 -3.80
C LYS A 58 0.84 -16.29 -4.78
N VAL A 59 0.32 -15.11 -4.47
CA VAL A 59 0.47 -13.92 -5.31
C VAL A 59 1.44 -12.96 -4.62
N GLN A 60 2.44 -12.47 -5.35
CA GLN A 60 3.36 -11.48 -4.81
C GLN A 60 2.63 -10.17 -4.47
N GLY A 61 2.98 -9.58 -3.33
CA GLY A 61 2.49 -8.26 -2.93
C GLY A 61 2.85 -7.18 -3.95
N GLU A 62 4.06 -7.23 -4.50
CA GLU A 62 4.49 -6.35 -5.59
C GLU A 62 3.53 -6.42 -6.79
N TRP A 63 3.15 -7.64 -7.19
CA TRP A 63 2.24 -7.82 -8.31
C TRP A 63 0.86 -7.23 -8.02
N LEU A 64 0.32 -7.46 -6.82
CA LEU A 64 -0.95 -6.86 -6.38
C LEU A 64 -0.90 -5.33 -6.45
N MET A 65 0.19 -4.72 -5.99
CA MET A 65 0.42 -3.28 -6.06
C MET A 65 0.45 -2.79 -7.51
N ARG A 66 1.27 -3.43 -8.37
CA ARG A 66 1.43 -2.99 -9.77
C ARG A 66 0.18 -3.21 -10.60
N HIS A 67 -0.61 -4.22 -10.30
CA HIS A 67 -1.83 -4.51 -11.04
C HIS A 67 -3.00 -3.63 -10.56
N TYR A 68 -3.31 -3.68 -9.26
CA TYR A 68 -4.51 -3.03 -8.71
C TYR A 68 -4.27 -1.59 -8.22
N GLN A 69 -3.04 -1.19 -7.93
CA GLN A 69 -2.71 0.14 -7.40
C GLN A 69 -1.86 0.99 -8.35
N HIS A 70 -1.75 0.61 -9.64
CA HIS A 70 -0.92 1.29 -10.64
C HIS A 70 -1.12 2.81 -10.68
N LYS A 71 -2.36 3.30 -10.56
CA LYS A 71 -2.65 4.74 -10.59
C LYS A 71 -1.96 5.51 -9.46
N LEU A 72 -1.92 4.93 -8.26
CA LEU A 72 -1.31 5.57 -7.09
C LEU A 72 0.22 5.52 -7.16
N ILE A 73 0.80 4.39 -7.58
CA ILE A 73 2.27 4.28 -7.69
C ILE A 73 2.82 5.12 -8.85
N ASN A 74 2.11 5.19 -9.98
CA ASN A 74 2.52 6.02 -11.11
C ASN A 74 2.44 7.51 -10.78
N ARG A 75 1.48 7.91 -9.95
CA ARG A 75 1.40 9.29 -9.44
C ARG A 75 2.58 9.62 -8.54
N ILE A 76 2.94 8.75 -7.59
CA ILE A 76 4.15 8.95 -6.76
C ILE A 76 5.38 9.10 -7.66
N ALA A 77 5.58 8.17 -8.60
CA ALA A 77 6.72 8.21 -9.52
C ALA A 77 6.76 9.49 -10.37
N GLY A 78 5.61 9.96 -10.87
CA GLY A 78 5.52 11.17 -11.69
C GLY A 78 5.66 12.48 -10.90
N SER A 79 5.29 12.49 -9.62
CA SER A 79 5.25 13.70 -8.79
C SER A 79 6.49 13.91 -7.92
N ILE A 80 7.23 12.85 -7.57
CA ILE A 80 8.32 12.94 -6.58
C ILE A 80 9.52 13.76 -7.05
N GLY A 81 9.69 13.89 -8.38
CA GLY A 81 10.67 14.76 -9.02
C GLY A 81 12.09 14.18 -9.12
N LEU A 82 12.28 12.91 -8.74
CA LEU A 82 13.56 12.22 -8.85
C LEU A 82 13.87 11.76 -10.28
N PRO A 83 15.16 11.72 -10.67
CA PRO A 83 15.60 10.91 -11.80
C PRO A 83 15.16 9.45 -11.67
N LYS A 84 14.97 8.77 -12.81
CA LYS A 84 14.44 7.40 -12.83
C LYS A 84 15.31 6.42 -12.04
N ASP A 85 16.63 6.51 -12.20
CA ASP A 85 17.60 5.67 -11.49
C ASP A 85 17.59 5.91 -9.98
N GLU A 86 17.49 7.17 -9.54
CA GLU A 86 17.36 7.49 -8.11
C GLU A 86 16.01 7.00 -7.54
N TYR A 87 14.91 7.13 -8.29
CA TYR A 87 13.62 6.58 -7.89
C TYR A 87 13.69 5.06 -7.69
N GLN A 88 14.32 4.36 -8.62
CA GLN A 88 14.50 2.90 -8.57
C GLN A 88 15.40 2.44 -7.41
N ARG A 89 16.35 3.29 -6.97
CA ARG A 89 17.24 2.98 -5.85
C ARG A 89 16.63 3.34 -4.50
N TYR A 90 15.92 4.46 -4.40
CA TYR A 90 15.54 5.03 -3.10
C TYR A 90 14.05 4.91 -2.76
N VAL A 91 13.16 4.71 -3.73
CA VAL A 91 11.70 4.78 -3.50
C VAL A 91 11.00 3.49 -3.91
N GLU A 92 11.28 2.97 -5.10
CA GLU A 92 10.65 1.73 -5.59
C GLU A 92 10.83 0.54 -4.63
N PRO A 93 12.01 0.31 -4.03
CA PRO A 93 12.17 -0.78 -3.07
C PRO A 93 11.31 -0.62 -1.82
N ILE A 94 11.05 0.61 -1.36
CA ILE A 94 10.18 0.88 -0.20
C ILE A 94 8.74 0.48 -0.54
N LEU A 95 8.27 0.86 -1.73
CA LEU A 95 6.93 0.51 -2.22
C LEU A 95 6.76 -1.01 -2.31
N ILE A 96 7.76 -1.72 -2.85
CA ILE A 96 7.76 -3.17 -2.95
C ILE A 96 7.72 -3.82 -1.55
N ASN A 97 8.58 -3.40 -0.64
CA ASN A 97 8.63 -3.95 0.72
C ASN A 97 7.31 -3.75 1.47
N VAL A 98 6.69 -2.57 1.34
CA VAL A 98 5.38 -2.28 1.95
C VAL A 98 4.28 -3.12 1.30
N ALA A 99 4.32 -3.34 -0.01
CA ALA A 99 3.36 -4.18 -0.71
C ALA A 99 3.47 -5.66 -0.30
N GLU A 100 4.68 -6.17 -0.10
CA GLU A 100 4.92 -7.53 0.40
C GLU A 100 4.48 -7.72 1.84
N LEU A 101 4.69 -6.72 2.71
CA LEU A 101 4.20 -6.74 4.09
C LEU A 101 2.67 -6.65 4.16
N ALA A 102 2.09 -5.68 3.46
CA ALA A 102 0.66 -5.39 3.54
C ALA A 102 -0.20 -6.37 2.73
N HIS A 103 0.33 -6.94 1.64
CA HIS A 103 -0.32 -7.95 0.80
C HIS A 103 -1.81 -7.65 0.53
N LEU A 104 -2.74 -8.47 1.08
CA LEU A 104 -4.19 -8.28 0.99
C LEU A 104 -4.80 -7.95 2.34
N LEU A 105 -3.99 -7.53 3.31
CA LEU A 105 -4.45 -7.17 4.64
C LEU A 105 -5.39 -5.95 4.59
N PRO A 106 -6.50 -5.97 5.35
CA PRO A 106 -7.36 -4.81 5.51
C PRO A 106 -6.70 -3.75 6.43
N ALA A 107 -7.03 -2.47 6.25
CA ALA A 107 -6.49 -1.40 7.10
C ALA A 107 -7.20 -1.31 8.46
N SER A 108 -8.45 -1.76 8.52
CA SER A 108 -9.28 -1.78 9.73
C SER A 108 -10.28 -2.93 9.67
N GLU A 109 -10.89 -3.24 10.80
CA GLU A 109 -11.86 -4.35 10.91
C GLU A 109 -13.18 -4.03 10.22
N ASN A 110 -13.77 -2.86 10.50
CA ASN A 110 -15.09 -2.48 10.00
C ASN A 110 -15.22 -0.96 9.76
N HIS A 111 -14.12 -0.22 9.57
CA HIS A 111 -14.15 1.24 9.56
C HIS A 111 -13.82 1.91 8.23
N HIS A 112 -12.53 1.98 7.88
CA HIS A 112 -12.03 2.49 6.60
C HIS A 112 -11.12 1.46 5.96
N HIS A 113 -11.17 1.37 4.64
CA HIS A 113 -10.34 0.42 3.87
C HIS A 113 -10.34 -1.00 4.47
N ALA A 114 -11.50 -1.49 4.92
CA ALA A 114 -11.60 -2.76 5.63
C ALA A 114 -11.64 -3.99 4.70
N GLY A 115 -11.60 -3.76 3.38
CA GLY A 115 -11.56 -4.83 2.39
C GLY A 115 -10.16 -5.38 2.09
N PRO A 116 -10.09 -6.43 1.26
CA PRO A 116 -8.83 -7.00 0.77
C PRO A 116 -7.91 -5.94 0.14
N GLY A 117 -6.65 -5.91 0.59
CA GLY A 117 -5.64 -4.95 0.12
C GLY A 117 -5.84 -3.52 0.61
N GLY A 118 -6.75 -3.33 1.57
CA GLY A 118 -7.10 -2.02 2.10
C GLY A 118 -5.94 -1.32 2.81
N LEU A 119 -5.07 -2.05 3.51
CA LEU A 119 -3.90 -1.48 4.18
C LEU A 119 -2.95 -0.84 3.15
N LEU A 120 -2.57 -1.60 2.11
CA LEU A 120 -1.72 -1.09 1.03
C LEU A 120 -2.36 0.11 0.32
N ARG A 121 -3.66 0.02 0.03
CA ARG A 121 -4.40 1.12 -0.60
C ARG A 121 -4.33 2.39 0.24
N HIS A 122 -4.61 2.29 1.53
CA HIS A 122 -4.59 3.40 2.45
C HIS A 122 -3.20 4.03 2.52
N SER A 123 -2.15 3.23 2.78
CA SER A 123 -0.75 3.71 2.80
C SER A 123 -0.36 4.47 1.52
N LEU A 124 -0.75 3.98 0.34
CA LEU A 124 -0.47 4.64 -0.93
C LEU A 124 -1.26 5.95 -1.12
N GLU A 125 -2.51 6.02 -0.65
CA GLU A 125 -3.31 7.26 -0.67
C GLU A 125 -2.70 8.32 0.26
N VAL A 126 -2.30 7.93 1.47
CA VAL A 126 -1.62 8.82 2.43
C VAL A 126 -0.28 9.31 1.87
N ALA A 127 0.49 8.43 1.21
CA ALA A 127 1.75 8.79 0.58
C ALA A 127 1.59 9.82 -0.55
N ASN A 128 0.59 9.65 -1.42
CA ASN A 128 0.31 10.64 -2.48
C ASN A 128 -0.09 12.00 -1.90
N LEU A 129 -0.97 12.01 -0.90
CA LEU A 129 -1.42 13.24 -0.24
C LEU A 129 -0.28 13.95 0.51
N THR A 130 0.58 13.17 1.17
CA THR A 130 1.75 13.70 1.87
C THR A 130 2.74 14.29 0.89
N LEU A 131 2.95 13.63 -0.27
CA LEU A 131 3.82 14.15 -1.33
C LEU A 131 3.29 15.46 -1.91
N ASP A 132 1.98 15.58 -2.17
CA ASP A 132 1.36 16.84 -2.60
C ASP A 132 1.64 17.97 -1.58
N GLY A 133 1.55 17.66 -0.29
CA GLY A 133 1.92 18.57 0.79
C GLY A 133 3.40 18.92 0.83
N CYS A 134 4.29 17.93 0.64
CA CYS A 134 5.74 18.16 0.64
C CYS A 134 6.16 19.08 -0.51
N LEU A 135 5.57 18.91 -1.69
CA LEU A 135 5.87 19.70 -2.88
C LEU A 135 5.55 21.20 -2.71
N THR A 136 4.63 21.54 -1.81
CA THR A 136 4.17 22.91 -1.53
C THR A 136 4.69 23.47 -0.21
N THR A 137 5.33 22.65 0.62
CA THR A 137 5.87 23.07 1.92
C THR A 137 7.28 23.63 1.76
N ALA A 138 7.51 24.83 2.32
CA ALA A 138 8.85 25.39 2.44
C ALA A 138 9.58 24.73 3.61
N PHE A 139 10.16 23.55 3.38
CA PHE A 139 11.11 22.98 4.33
C PHE A 139 12.39 23.82 4.39
N ASP A 140 13.12 23.69 5.50
CA ASP A 140 14.45 24.29 5.67
C ASP A 140 14.47 25.83 5.53
N THR A 141 13.45 26.54 6.03
CA THR A 141 13.34 28.02 5.86
C THR A 141 14.54 28.80 6.36
N ALA A 142 15.26 28.27 7.36
CA ALA A 142 16.48 28.85 7.92
C ALA A 142 17.77 28.55 7.11
N GLU A 143 17.70 27.67 6.11
CA GLU A 143 18.85 27.26 5.28
C GLU A 143 19.04 28.13 4.04
N THR A 144 20.26 28.09 3.49
CA THR A 144 20.57 28.78 2.23
C THR A 144 19.77 28.22 1.04
N PRO A 145 19.43 29.02 0.01
CA PRO A 145 18.70 28.55 -1.17
C PRO A 145 19.34 27.33 -1.85
N ALA A 146 20.67 27.30 -1.95
CA ALA A 146 21.41 26.17 -2.51
C ALA A 146 21.20 24.89 -1.68
N ARG A 147 21.34 25.00 -0.35
CA ARG A 147 21.14 23.85 0.55
C ARG A 147 19.70 23.32 0.48
N ARG A 148 18.71 24.21 0.50
CA ARG A 148 17.28 23.84 0.33
C ARG A 148 17.03 23.07 -0.97
N SER A 149 17.59 23.55 -2.08
CA SER A 149 17.45 22.90 -3.39
C SER A 149 17.97 21.46 -3.35
N THR A 150 19.16 21.24 -2.77
CA THR A 150 19.76 19.89 -2.66
C THR A 150 19.02 18.94 -1.71
N ARG A 151 18.24 19.47 -0.76
CA ARG A 151 17.50 18.69 0.24
C ARG A 151 16.05 18.40 -0.15
N ARG A 152 15.51 19.10 -1.14
CA ARG A 152 14.08 19.02 -1.52
C ARG A 152 13.63 17.59 -1.82
N TRP A 153 14.37 16.84 -2.64
CA TRP A 153 14.00 15.46 -2.95
C TRP A 153 14.07 14.55 -1.72
N ARG A 154 14.97 14.84 -0.79
CA ARG A 154 15.10 14.07 0.45
C ARG A 154 13.89 14.25 1.36
N TRP A 155 13.37 15.47 1.47
CA TRP A 155 12.11 15.73 2.15
C TRP A 155 10.92 15.02 1.50
N ASN A 156 10.84 15.03 0.16
CA ASN A 156 9.78 14.31 -0.56
C ASN A 156 9.84 12.80 -0.30
N VAL A 157 11.03 12.20 -0.41
CA VAL A 157 11.25 10.76 -0.17
C VAL A 157 10.98 10.41 1.30
N ALA A 158 11.43 11.23 2.25
CA ALA A 158 11.13 11.07 3.66
C ALA A 158 9.62 11.14 3.93
N GLY A 159 8.90 12.09 3.32
CA GLY A 159 7.44 12.18 3.47
C GLY A 159 6.70 10.99 2.90
N VAL A 160 7.08 10.53 1.69
CA VAL A 160 6.51 9.31 1.09
C VAL A 160 6.80 8.09 1.96
N ALA A 161 8.04 7.90 2.42
CA ALA A 161 8.40 6.79 3.28
C ALA A 161 7.63 6.83 4.62
N ALA A 162 7.55 7.99 5.27
CA ALA A 162 6.81 8.16 6.52
C ALA A 162 5.34 7.78 6.34
N ALA A 163 4.70 8.30 5.29
CA ALA A 163 3.30 8.03 4.98
C ALA A 163 3.03 6.56 4.62
N LEU A 164 3.94 5.89 3.92
CA LEU A 164 3.80 4.46 3.63
C LEU A 164 3.86 3.61 4.91
N LEU A 165 4.73 4.01 5.85
CA LEU A 165 5.06 3.24 7.04
C LEU A 165 4.20 3.57 8.27
N HIS A 166 3.49 4.71 8.30
CA HIS A 166 2.80 5.20 9.51
C HIS A 166 1.92 4.12 10.18
N ASP A 167 1.20 3.34 9.37
CA ASP A 167 0.31 2.26 9.80
C ASP A 167 0.84 0.85 9.49
N ALA A 168 2.08 0.71 9.03
CA ALA A 168 2.65 -0.59 8.63
C ALA A 168 2.68 -1.60 9.79
N GLY A 169 2.82 -1.12 11.03
CA GLY A 169 2.78 -1.94 12.23
C GLY A 169 1.48 -2.73 12.40
N LYS A 170 0.36 -2.26 11.84
CA LYS A 170 -0.93 -2.99 11.89
C LYS A 170 -0.81 -4.39 11.29
N ALA A 171 0.02 -4.56 10.27
CA ALA A 171 0.25 -5.86 9.63
C ALA A 171 0.82 -6.91 10.61
N ILE A 172 1.52 -6.47 11.67
CA ILE A 172 2.22 -7.36 12.60
C ILE A 172 1.64 -7.35 14.02
N THR A 173 0.77 -6.38 14.35
CA THR A 173 0.16 -6.25 15.67
C THR A 173 -1.32 -6.56 15.70
N ASP A 174 -2.07 -6.16 14.67
CA ASP A 174 -3.53 -6.16 14.71
C ASP A 174 -4.11 -7.48 14.19
N LEU A 175 -3.35 -8.19 13.37
CA LEU A 175 -3.77 -9.35 12.63
C LEU A 175 -2.79 -10.51 12.85
N ARG A 176 -3.32 -11.72 12.69
CA ARG A 176 -2.55 -12.93 12.43
C ARG A 176 -3.14 -13.65 11.23
N ALA A 177 -2.30 -14.38 10.50
CA ALA A 177 -2.73 -15.18 9.36
C ALA A 177 -2.45 -16.66 9.62
N THR A 178 -3.40 -17.53 9.33
CA THR A 178 -3.27 -18.98 9.50
C THR A 178 -3.58 -19.74 8.23
N ASP A 179 -3.19 -21.01 8.17
CA ASP A 179 -3.76 -21.96 7.23
C ASP A 179 -5.23 -22.27 7.58
N VAL A 180 -5.88 -23.08 6.74
CA VAL A 180 -7.30 -23.45 6.91
C VAL A 180 -7.57 -24.23 8.20
N GLU A 181 -6.60 -25.02 8.66
CA GLU A 181 -6.71 -25.83 9.87
C GLU A 181 -6.31 -25.06 11.14
N GLY A 182 -5.75 -23.85 11.00
CA GLY A 182 -5.24 -23.06 12.11
C GLY A 182 -3.96 -23.64 12.76
N LYS A 183 -3.28 -24.58 12.10
CA LYS A 183 -2.06 -25.25 12.61
C LYS A 183 -0.80 -24.48 12.30
N LEU A 184 -0.79 -23.77 11.17
CA LEU A 184 0.33 -22.93 10.75
C LEU A 184 -0.08 -21.47 10.92
N GLU A 185 0.79 -20.68 11.55
CA GLU A 185 0.61 -19.24 11.70
C GLU A 185 1.78 -18.49 11.04
N TRP A 186 1.45 -17.45 10.28
CA TRP A 186 2.44 -16.58 9.64
C TRP A 186 3.20 -15.77 10.70
N ASN A 187 4.53 -15.79 10.63
CA ASN A 187 5.39 -14.96 11.45
C ASN A 187 5.96 -13.80 10.60
N PRO A 188 5.47 -12.56 10.78
CA PRO A 188 5.91 -11.40 10.00
C PRO A 188 7.37 -10.99 10.25
N GLY A 189 7.97 -11.42 11.36
CA GLY A 189 9.39 -11.18 11.65
C GLY A 189 10.34 -12.11 10.90
N ARG A 190 9.83 -13.19 10.29
CA ARG A 190 10.64 -14.20 9.59
C ARG A 190 10.58 -14.05 8.08
N GLU A 191 9.40 -13.82 7.53
CA GLU A 191 9.14 -13.91 6.09
C GLU A 191 7.86 -13.15 5.71
N THR A 192 7.69 -12.85 4.41
CA THR A 192 6.46 -12.22 3.90
C THR A 192 5.31 -13.23 3.84
N LEU A 193 4.06 -12.76 3.77
CA LEU A 193 2.89 -13.63 3.59
C LEU A 193 3.02 -14.53 2.36
N HIS A 194 3.53 -13.95 1.26
CA HIS A 194 3.76 -14.67 0.02
C HIS A 194 4.83 -15.76 0.18
N GLN A 195 5.95 -15.45 0.84
CA GLN A 195 7.02 -16.43 1.11
C GLN A 195 6.52 -17.59 1.97
N TRP A 196 5.81 -17.28 3.05
CA TRP A 196 5.22 -18.27 3.94
C TRP A 196 4.21 -19.17 3.22
N ALA A 197 3.31 -18.57 2.42
CA ALA A 197 2.35 -19.31 1.62
C ALA A 197 3.03 -20.22 0.58
N MET A 198 4.11 -19.76 -0.06
CA MET A 198 4.89 -20.57 -0.99
C MET A 198 5.62 -21.73 -0.29
N GLN A 199 6.27 -21.46 0.85
CA GLN A 199 6.99 -22.46 1.65
C GLN A 199 6.06 -23.60 2.10
N HIS A 200 4.86 -23.25 2.57
CA HIS A 200 3.87 -24.19 3.09
C HIS A 200 2.83 -24.65 2.05
N LYS A 201 3.01 -24.25 0.78
CA LYS A 201 2.12 -24.57 -0.36
C LYS A 201 0.66 -24.15 -0.16
N LEU A 202 0.42 -23.10 0.64
CA LEU A 202 -0.89 -22.59 0.98
C LEU A 202 -1.46 -21.80 -0.19
N ASP A 203 -2.51 -22.30 -0.83
CA ASP A 203 -3.25 -21.52 -1.84
C ASP A 203 -3.91 -20.31 -1.20
N ARG A 204 -4.40 -20.47 0.04
CA ARG A 204 -5.12 -19.44 0.78
C ARG A 204 -4.68 -19.35 2.24
N TYR A 205 -4.79 -18.16 2.81
CA TYR A 205 -4.62 -17.89 4.24
C TYR A 205 -5.85 -17.20 4.83
N PHE A 206 -6.01 -17.33 6.14
CA PHE A 206 -7.18 -16.85 6.88
C PHE A 206 -6.74 -15.84 7.92
N LEU A 207 -7.39 -14.68 7.93
CA LEU A 207 -7.05 -13.58 8.83
C LEU A 207 -7.88 -13.62 10.10
N HIS A 208 -7.23 -13.33 11.22
CA HIS A 208 -7.87 -13.19 12.53
C HIS A 208 -7.41 -11.90 13.18
N TRP A 209 -8.33 -11.17 13.80
CA TRP A 209 -8.01 -9.96 14.57
C TRP A 209 -7.51 -10.33 15.96
N ASN A 210 -6.40 -9.72 16.36
CA ASN A 210 -5.85 -9.90 17.70
C ASN A 210 -6.64 -9.09 18.74
N ALA A 211 -6.87 -9.69 19.91
CA ALA A 211 -7.43 -8.98 21.06
C ALA A 211 -6.40 -7.95 21.60
N GLN A 212 -6.86 -6.80 22.11
CA GLN A 212 -6.01 -5.75 22.72
C GLN A 212 -4.92 -5.19 21.78
N ARG A 213 -5.34 -4.82 20.56
CA ARG A 213 -4.50 -4.25 19.49
C ARG A 213 -4.27 -2.73 19.58
N HIS A 214 -4.85 -2.04 20.56
CA HIS A 214 -4.79 -0.58 20.64
C HIS A 214 -3.35 -0.06 20.79
N GLU A 215 -2.99 0.89 19.92
CA GLU A 215 -1.75 1.69 19.90
C GLU A 215 -0.41 0.95 19.74
N LYS A 216 -0.38 -0.40 19.80
CA LYS A 216 0.84 -1.19 19.58
C LYS A 216 1.45 -1.02 18.19
N HIS A 217 0.60 -0.77 17.18
CA HIS A 217 1.05 -0.61 15.79
C HIS A 217 1.98 0.59 15.60
N ILE A 218 1.87 1.65 16.42
CA ILE A 218 2.72 2.85 16.26
C ILE A 218 4.20 2.48 16.50
N GLN A 219 4.50 1.81 17.62
CA GLN A 219 5.86 1.37 17.94
C GLN A 219 6.34 0.30 16.94
N ALA A 220 5.45 -0.59 16.52
CA ALA A 220 5.75 -1.59 15.50
C ALA A 220 6.09 -0.96 14.14
N SER A 221 5.38 0.09 13.71
CA SER A 221 5.67 0.84 12.48
C SER A 221 7.09 1.43 12.50
N VAL A 222 7.50 2.00 13.64
CA VAL A 222 8.87 2.50 13.82
C VAL A 222 9.90 1.37 13.77
N ALA A 223 9.62 0.24 14.42
CA ALA A 223 10.51 -0.93 14.40
C ALA A 223 10.71 -1.52 12.98
N LEU A 224 9.73 -1.34 12.09
CA LEU A 224 9.79 -1.81 10.71
C LEU A 224 10.63 -0.90 9.78
N VAL A 225 11.10 0.27 10.23
CA VAL A 225 11.85 1.22 9.39
C VAL A 225 13.07 0.58 8.73
N SER A 226 13.89 -0.17 9.49
CA SER A 226 15.10 -0.80 8.95
C SER A 226 14.81 -1.97 8.01
N THR A 227 13.63 -2.57 8.14
CA THR A 227 13.17 -3.69 7.30
C THR A 227 12.56 -3.19 6.00
N LEU A 228 11.75 -2.13 6.07
CA LEU A 228 10.98 -1.62 4.93
C LEU A 228 11.75 -0.57 4.11
N ILE A 229 12.62 0.22 4.74
CA ILE A 229 13.47 1.19 4.05
C ILE A 229 14.88 0.59 3.88
N PRO A 230 15.30 0.26 2.64
CA PRO A 230 16.62 -0.31 2.40
C PRO A 230 17.74 0.56 2.95
N ALA A 231 18.86 -0.07 3.31
CA ALA A 231 20.02 0.63 3.88
C ALA A 231 20.53 1.77 2.98
N GLU A 232 20.56 1.57 1.65
CA GLU A 232 20.97 2.59 0.68
C GLU A 232 20.02 3.80 0.70
N ALA A 233 18.70 3.58 0.71
CA ALA A 233 17.71 4.66 0.80
C ALA A 233 17.80 5.41 2.14
N ARG A 234 17.97 4.68 3.26
CA ARG A 234 18.17 5.29 4.59
C ARG A 234 19.43 6.15 4.64
N ALA A 235 20.56 5.60 4.17
CA ALA A 235 21.83 6.31 4.12
C ALA A 235 21.76 7.55 3.23
N TRP A 236 21.07 7.44 2.10
CA TRP A 236 20.79 8.58 1.23
C TRP A 236 20.03 9.64 2.02
N ILE A 237 18.83 9.36 2.56
CA ILE A 237 18.03 10.32 3.34
C ILE A 237 18.88 11.00 4.44
N GLN A 238 19.61 10.22 5.24
CA GLN A 238 20.49 10.72 6.30
C GLN A 238 21.61 11.63 5.80
N GLY A 239 22.14 11.40 4.60
CA GLY A 239 23.11 12.28 3.94
C GLY A 239 22.56 13.69 3.63
N GLY A 240 21.24 13.88 3.67
CA GLY A 240 20.61 15.19 3.61
C GLY A 240 20.73 16.02 4.88
N GLY A 241 20.81 15.35 6.02
CA GLY A 241 20.72 15.93 7.35
C GLY A 241 20.02 14.98 8.32
N ARG A 242 20.47 14.96 9.57
CA ARG A 242 19.84 14.16 10.63
C ARG A 242 18.40 14.61 10.90
N ASP A 243 18.15 15.90 10.79
CA ASP A 243 16.83 16.52 10.93
C ASP A 243 15.76 15.96 9.97
N ILE A 244 16.13 15.59 8.74
CA ILE A 244 15.20 14.93 7.81
C ILE A 244 14.85 13.52 8.30
N TYR A 245 15.86 12.78 8.76
CA TYR A 245 15.68 11.41 9.24
C TYR A 245 14.89 11.38 10.56
N ASP A 246 15.15 12.32 11.46
CA ASP A 246 14.41 12.49 12.71
C ASP A 246 12.95 12.85 12.42
N ALA A 247 12.69 13.77 11.47
CA ALA A 247 11.33 14.11 11.04
C ALA A 247 10.59 12.93 10.40
N LEU A 248 11.29 12.06 9.64
CA LEU A 248 10.74 10.81 9.12
C LEU A 248 10.30 9.89 10.27
N LEU A 249 11.16 9.67 11.27
CA LEU A 249 10.85 8.82 12.42
C LEU A 249 9.72 9.39 13.27
N ASP A 250 9.73 10.70 13.53
CA ASP A 250 8.67 11.41 14.26
C ASP A 250 7.31 11.29 13.56
N ALA A 251 7.30 11.40 12.24
CA ALA A 251 6.09 11.26 11.45
C ALA A 251 5.52 9.83 11.48
N ILE A 252 6.38 8.80 11.47
CA ILE A 252 5.95 7.39 11.62
C ILE A 252 5.45 7.14 13.05
N ALA A 253 6.12 7.69 14.05
CA ALA A 253 5.73 7.56 15.46
C ALA A 253 4.44 8.32 15.81
N GLY A 254 3.90 9.13 14.89
CA GLY A 254 2.74 9.97 15.16
C GLY A 254 3.00 10.99 16.27
N ASN A 255 4.26 11.41 16.46
CA ASN A 255 4.65 12.32 17.52
C ASN A 255 3.86 13.62 17.40
N ARG A 256 3.24 14.07 18.49
CA ARG A 256 2.41 15.31 18.51
C ARG A 256 3.23 16.59 18.36
N ASN A 257 4.54 16.48 18.18
CA ASN A 257 5.42 17.64 17.99
C ASN A 257 5.10 18.28 16.63
N PRO A 258 5.11 19.63 16.51
CA PRO A 258 4.57 20.34 15.35
C PRO A 258 5.53 20.33 14.15
N ALA A 259 6.31 19.27 13.96
CA ALA A 259 7.18 19.13 12.80
C ALA A 259 6.32 19.14 11.51
N PRO A 260 6.66 19.96 10.50
CA PRO A 260 5.85 20.10 9.30
C PRO A 260 5.52 18.76 8.62
N LEU A 261 6.50 17.84 8.57
CA LEU A 261 6.30 16.53 7.95
C LEU A 261 5.27 15.67 8.69
N THR A 262 5.33 15.64 10.02
CA THR A 262 4.38 14.88 10.85
C THR A 262 2.95 15.38 10.65
N GLU A 263 2.76 16.70 10.59
CA GLU A 263 1.45 17.29 10.34
C GLU A 263 0.93 16.99 8.93
N LEU A 264 1.82 16.95 7.92
CA LEU A 264 1.44 16.54 6.56
C LEU A 264 0.94 15.10 6.52
N VAL A 265 1.65 14.17 7.17
CA VAL A 265 1.23 12.76 7.26
C VAL A 265 -0.11 12.64 7.98
N ARG A 266 -0.26 13.29 9.14
CA ARG A 266 -1.51 13.27 9.93
C ARG A 266 -2.72 13.81 9.16
N ARG A 267 -2.55 14.92 8.44
CA ARG A 267 -3.61 15.48 7.57
C ARG A 267 -3.95 14.55 6.42
N SER A 268 -2.93 13.91 5.85
CA SER A 268 -3.07 12.99 4.71
C SER A 268 -3.80 11.71 5.10
N ASP A 269 -3.47 11.15 6.27
CA ASP A 269 -4.21 10.04 6.88
C ASP A 269 -5.69 10.40 7.07
N SER A 270 -5.96 11.49 7.80
CA SER A 270 -7.33 11.97 8.02
C SER A 270 -8.11 12.20 6.72
N ALA A 271 -7.44 12.68 5.66
CA ALA A 271 -8.05 12.90 4.36
C ALA A 271 -8.30 11.59 3.59
N SER A 272 -7.40 10.60 3.66
CA SER A 272 -7.63 9.27 3.08
C SER A 272 -8.80 8.57 3.76
N VAL A 273 -8.84 8.55 5.09
CA VAL A 273 -9.97 7.98 5.87
C VAL A 273 -11.28 8.65 5.48
N ARG A 274 -11.33 9.99 5.49
CA ARG A 274 -12.55 10.73 5.09
C ARG A 274 -13.00 10.39 3.68
N ARG A 275 -12.09 10.31 2.72
CA ARG A 275 -12.42 9.96 1.33
C ARG A 275 -12.95 8.54 1.22
N ASP A 276 -12.40 7.59 1.96
CA ASP A 276 -12.94 6.22 1.99
C ASP A 276 -14.34 6.19 2.58
N LEU A 277 -14.56 6.83 3.73
CA LEU A 277 -15.87 6.90 4.38
C LEU A 277 -16.98 7.48 3.49
N LEU A 278 -16.64 8.40 2.57
CA LEU A 278 -17.58 8.99 1.62
C LEU A 278 -17.95 8.09 0.43
N LYS A 279 -17.22 6.98 0.17
CA LYS A 279 -17.44 6.11 -1.00
C LYS A 279 -18.62 5.13 -0.87
N GLY A 280 -19.43 5.17 0.19
CA GLY A 280 -20.57 4.25 0.33
C GLY A 280 -21.79 4.80 1.08
N PRO A 281 -22.95 4.10 1.00
CA PRO A 281 -24.19 4.51 1.67
C PRO A 281 -24.10 4.30 3.19
N SER A 282 -24.74 5.18 3.96
CA SER A 282 -24.73 5.26 5.44
C SER A 282 -25.40 4.10 6.20
N HIS A 283 -25.47 2.89 5.64
CA HIS A 283 -26.22 1.77 6.24
C HIS A 283 -25.49 0.43 6.14
N ALA A 284 -24.59 0.19 7.09
CA ALA A 284 -24.37 -1.14 7.63
C ALA A 284 -24.39 -1.02 9.15
N ARG A 285 -25.57 -1.21 9.75
CA ARG A 285 -25.69 -1.49 11.19
C ARG A 285 -24.96 -2.81 11.42
N GLY A 286 -23.75 -2.75 11.97
CA GLY A 286 -22.97 -3.92 12.37
C GLY A 286 -23.69 -4.63 13.51
N GLY A 287 -24.39 -5.70 13.19
CA GLY A 287 -24.71 -6.75 14.15
C GLY A 287 -23.41 -7.47 14.48
N ASP A 288 -23.02 -7.37 15.74
CA ASP A 288 -21.89 -8.05 16.35
C ASP A 288 -22.08 -9.57 16.25
N THR A 289 -21.48 -10.22 15.26
CA THR A 289 -21.31 -11.68 15.23
C THR A 289 -20.05 -12.01 14.44
N GLY A 290 -18.96 -12.24 15.18
CA GLY A 290 -17.80 -12.96 14.64
C GLY A 290 -18.23 -14.32 14.07
N VAL A 291 -17.45 -14.82 13.12
CA VAL A 291 -17.63 -16.17 12.58
C VAL A 291 -17.72 -17.16 13.74
N PRO A 292 -18.70 -18.08 13.79
CA PRO A 292 -18.70 -19.13 14.78
C PRO A 292 -17.42 -19.94 14.59
N VAL A 293 -16.53 -19.85 15.57
CA VAL A 293 -15.45 -20.81 15.76
C VAL A 293 -16.15 -22.14 15.98
N ILE A 294 -16.04 -23.07 15.03
CA ILE A 294 -16.23 -24.48 15.36
C ILE A 294 -15.12 -24.78 16.38
N ARG A 295 -15.50 -24.82 17.66
CA ARG A 295 -14.65 -25.42 18.70
C ARG A 295 -14.47 -26.87 18.30
N LEU A 296 -13.38 -27.17 17.61
CA LEU A 296 -12.85 -28.53 17.62
C LEU A 296 -12.24 -28.74 19.00
N VAL A 297 -13.07 -29.24 19.89
CA VAL A 297 -12.66 -29.85 21.16
C VAL A 297 -12.01 -31.18 20.82
N SER A 298 -10.73 -31.32 21.16
CA SER A 298 -10.21 -32.48 21.90
C SER A 298 -8.93 -32.07 22.59
#